data_AF-A0A957RK62-F1
#
_entry.id   AF-A0A957RK62-F1
#
_cell.length_a   1.000
_cell.length_b   1.000
_cell.length_c   1.000
_cell.angle_alpha   90.00
_cell.angle_beta   90.00
_cell.angle_gamma   90.00
#
_symmetry.space_group_name_H-M   'P 1'
#
loop_
_entity.id
_entity.type
_entity.pdbx_description
1 polymer ?
#
loop_
_entity_poly.entity_id
_entity_poly.type
_entity_poly.pdbx_seq_one_letter_code
_entity_poly.pdbx_strand_id
1 'polypeptide(L)'
;NLDRCRSDVQRLAAVAGAPAPTLEELHAADRAYAGPLLDGIDSMLEDSSPLFVEWLRSERDRFEGQFRQVLYRLAAACADEGRMFNVGIDACTRLLAEEPEREEVHRLKMRVLALDGQRAAALKQYDECASALMDELGVPPSAETNALYDRILAGDFDRV
;
A
#
# COMPACT_ATOMS: atom_id res chain seq x y z
N ASN A 1 26.33 -9.78 21.72
CA ASN A 1 26.25 -10.08 20.27
C ASN A 1 24.94 -9.50 19.77
N LEU A 2 24.87 -8.17 19.66
CA LEU A 2 23.65 -7.42 19.27
C LEU A 2 23.52 -7.30 17.74
N ASP A 3 24.56 -7.70 16.99
CA ASP A 3 24.60 -7.70 15.52
C ASP A 3 23.59 -8.67 14.86
N ARG A 4 22.87 -9.47 15.66
CA ARG A 4 21.85 -10.42 15.20
C ARG A 4 20.41 -9.98 15.44
N CYS A 5 20.18 -8.88 16.17
CA CYS A 5 18.83 -8.34 16.37
C CYS A 5 18.59 -7.22 15.35
N ARG A 6 18.01 -7.57 14.20
CA ARG A 6 17.38 -6.55 13.35
C ARG A 6 16.03 -6.21 13.96
N SER A 7 15.82 -4.94 14.30
CA SER A 7 14.48 -4.47 14.67
C SER A 7 13.57 -4.47 13.43
N ASP A 8 12.26 -4.53 13.66
CA ASP A 8 11.29 -4.47 12.56
C ASP A 8 11.39 -3.16 11.79
N VAL A 9 11.70 -2.08 12.51
CA VAL A 9 12.08 -0.76 11.98
C VAL A 9 13.26 -0.84 11.00
N GLN A 10 14.34 -1.53 11.36
CA GLN A 10 15.51 -1.68 10.49
C GLN A 10 15.18 -2.53 9.26
N ARG A 11 14.35 -3.55 9.41
CA ARG A 11 13.90 -4.39 8.28
C ARG A 11 13.06 -3.55 7.31
N LEU A 12 12.12 -2.78 7.83
CA LEU A 12 11.26 -1.91 7.02
C LEU A 12 12.08 -0.88 6.24
N ALA A 13 12.96 -0.15 6.92
CA ALA A 13 13.80 0.86 6.28
C ALA A 13 14.71 0.27 5.20
N ALA A 14 15.27 -0.92 5.44
CA ALA A 14 16.12 -1.60 4.47
C ALA A 14 15.36 -1.99 3.19
N VAL A 15 14.15 -2.57 3.34
CA VAL A 15 13.32 -2.96 2.19
C VAL A 15 12.78 -1.74 1.45
N ALA A 16 12.34 -0.70 2.16
CA ALA A 16 11.90 0.55 1.57
C ALA A 16 13.01 1.23 0.75
N GLY A 17 14.25 1.24 1.26
CA GLY A 17 15.41 1.84 0.59
C GLY A 17 16.10 0.97 -0.45
N ALA A 18 15.76 -0.32 -0.54
CA ALA A 18 16.35 -1.21 -1.54
C ALA A 18 15.88 -0.81 -2.95
N PRO A 19 16.77 -0.78 -3.96
CA PRO A 19 16.40 -0.40 -5.33
C PRO A 19 15.44 -1.42 -5.98
N ALA A 20 15.64 -2.70 -5.72
CA ALA A 20 14.82 -3.79 -6.25
C ALA A 20 14.70 -4.94 -5.21
N PRO A 21 13.92 -4.75 -4.13
CA PRO A 21 13.64 -5.81 -3.17
C PRO A 21 12.79 -6.89 -3.83
N THR A 22 12.97 -8.13 -3.40
CA THR A 22 12.15 -9.24 -3.91
C THR A 22 10.74 -9.19 -3.34
N LEU A 23 9.80 -9.89 -3.99
CA LEU A 23 8.45 -10.06 -3.47
C LEU A 23 8.45 -10.66 -2.05
N GLU A 24 9.35 -11.61 -1.75
CA GLU A 24 9.50 -12.17 -0.41
C GLU A 24 9.97 -11.14 0.63
N GLU A 25 10.90 -10.26 0.26
CA GLU A 25 11.39 -9.21 1.16
C GLU A 25 10.28 -8.19 1.46
N LEU A 26 9.53 -7.79 0.44
CA LEU A 26 8.37 -6.90 0.56
C LEU A 26 7.29 -7.51 1.45
N HIS A 27 6.92 -8.78 1.22
CA HIS A 27 5.92 -9.47 2.02
C HIS A 27 6.41 -9.76 3.45
N ALA A 28 7.70 -10.01 3.65
CA ALA A 28 8.27 -10.15 4.99
C ALA A 28 8.27 -8.82 5.77
N ALA A 29 8.49 -7.69 5.09
CA ALA A 29 8.37 -6.37 5.69
C ALA A 29 6.92 -6.04 6.06
N ASP A 30 5.96 -6.38 5.20
CA ASP A 30 4.53 -6.24 5.49
C ASP A 30 4.13 -6.96 6.78
N ARG A 31 4.50 -8.24 6.92
CA ARG A 31 4.21 -9.03 8.14
C ARG A 31 4.93 -8.56 9.40
N ALA A 32 6.02 -7.81 9.26
CA ALA A 32 6.77 -7.31 10.40
C ALA A 32 6.19 -6.00 10.96
N TYR A 33 5.36 -5.29 10.19
CA TYR A 33 4.75 -4.05 10.63
C TYR A 33 3.50 -4.33 11.48
N ALA A 34 3.62 -4.14 12.79
CA ALA A 34 2.55 -4.41 13.75
C ALA A 34 1.71 -3.18 14.14
N GLY A 35 2.04 -1.99 13.62
CA GLY A 35 1.38 -0.74 13.96
C GLY A 35 2.37 0.40 14.24
N PRO A 36 1.88 1.54 14.78
CA PRO A 36 2.71 2.71 15.05
C PRO A 36 3.88 2.40 15.99
N LEU A 37 5.02 3.05 15.73
CA LEU A 37 6.22 2.89 16.56
C LEU A 37 5.92 3.25 18.02
N LEU A 38 6.19 2.32 18.95
CA LEU A 38 5.96 2.53 20.38
C LEU A 38 4.54 3.03 20.68
N ASP A 39 3.53 2.45 20.03
CA ASP A 39 2.14 2.84 20.24
C ASP A 39 1.76 2.85 21.74
N GLY A 40 1.00 3.86 22.15
CA GLY A 40 0.49 4.01 23.52
C GLY A 40 1.40 4.71 24.53
N ILE A 41 2.66 5.07 24.19
CA ILE A 41 3.56 5.75 25.16
C ILE A 41 3.37 7.27 25.21
N ASP A 42 2.72 7.85 24.20
CA ASP A 42 2.60 9.30 24.03
C ASP A 42 1.84 9.94 25.20
N SER A 43 0.72 9.33 25.57
CA SER A 43 -0.15 9.76 26.67
C SER A 43 0.55 9.71 28.03
N MET A 44 1.54 8.83 28.18
CA MET A 44 2.31 8.70 29.42
C MET A 44 3.40 9.77 29.55
N LEU A 45 3.83 10.36 28.43
CA LEU A 45 5.03 11.21 28.36
C LEU A 45 4.73 12.66 27.94
N GLU A 46 3.49 12.97 27.56
CA GLU A 46 3.10 14.28 27.01
C GLU A 46 3.48 15.45 27.92
N ASP A 47 3.22 15.34 29.23
CA ASP A 47 3.55 16.39 30.20
C ASP A 47 5.03 16.39 30.62
N SER A 48 5.65 15.22 30.64
CA SER A 48 7.00 15.04 31.19
C SER A 48 8.12 15.20 30.16
N SER A 49 7.82 15.03 28.87
CA SER A 49 8.82 15.02 27.79
C SER A 49 8.21 15.42 26.44
N PRO A 50 7.72 16.67 26.29
CA PRO A 50 7.04 17.12 25.07
C PRO A 50 7.92 17.04 23.81
N LEU A 51 9.22 17.36 23.92
CA LEU A 51 10.17 17.26 22.78
C LEU A 51 10.38 15.81 22.32
N PHE A 52 10.30 14.84 23.23
CA PHE A 52 10.39 13.43 22.87
C PHE A 52 9.13 12.99 22.12
N VAL A 53 7.95 13.44 22.55
CA VAL A 53 6.68 13.12 21.88
C VAL A 53 6.65 13.74 20.47
N GLU A 54 7.13 14.97 20.28
CA GLU A 54 7.25 15.60 18.96
C GLU A 54 8.21 14.82 18.03
N TRP A 55 9.37 14.42 18.55
CA TRP A 55 10.29 13.55 17.83
C TRP A 55 9.65 12.21 17.47
N LEU A 56 8.92 11.59 18.39
CA LEU A 56 8.26 10.30 18.18
C LEU A 56 7.18 10.39 17.09
N ARG A 57 6.38 11.46 17.06
CA ARG A 57 5.40 11.71 16.00
C ARG A 57 6.08 11.81 14.63
N SER A 58 7.14 12.62 14.53
CA SER A 58 7.92 12.75 13.29
C SER A 58 8.50 11.42 12.81
N GLU A 59 8.96 10.59 13.75
CA GLU A 59 9.53 9.28 13.45
C GLU A 59 8.45 8.26 13.02
N ARG A 60 7.24 8.34 13.58
CA ARG A 60 6.08 7.57 13.12
C ARG A 60 5.68 7.94 11.70
N ASP A 61 5.55 9.24 11.40
CA ASP A 61 5.22 9.72 10.05
C ASP A 61 6.24 9.20 9.02
N ARG A 62 7.53 9.21 9.39
CA ARG A 62 8.61 8.67 8.56
C ARG A 62 8.44 7.17 8.30
N PHE A 63 8.11 6.39 9.32
CA PHE A 63 7.93 4.94 9.17
C PHE A 63 6.65 4.58 8.43
N GLU A 64 5.57 5.30 8.67
CA GLU A 64 4.31 5.15 7.93
C GLU A 64 4.52 5.42 6.44
N GLY A 65 5.24 6.50 6.09
CA GLY A 65 5.61 6.77 4.70
C GLY A 65 6.45 5.64 4.07
N GLN A 66 7.44 5.11 4.80
CA GLN A 66 8.22 3.95 4.35
C GLN A 66 7.35 2.70 4.19
N PHE A 67 6.38 2.51 5.08
CA PHE A 67 5.47 1.38 5.04
C PHE A 67 4.49 1.47 3.87
N ARG A 68 3.90 2.64 3.62
CA ARG A 68 3.08 2.90 2.41
C ARG A 68 3.88 2.60 1.13
N GLN A 69 5.15 2.99 1.09
CA GLN A 69 6.02 2.67 -0.05
C GLN A 69 6.24 1.16 -0.23
N VAL A 70 6.39 0.40 0.87
CA VAL A 70 6.49 -1.06 0.83
C VAL A 70 5.19 -1.70 0.35
N LEU A 71 4.03 -1.28 0.86
CA LEU A 71 2.72 -1.79 0.43
C LEU A 71 2.50 -1.59 -1.07
N TYR A 72 2.80 -0.40 -1.59
CA TYR A 72 2.64 -0.12 -3.03
C TYR A 72 3.54 -1.03 -3.88
N ARG A 73 4.81 -1.18 -3.49
CA ARG A 73 5.77 -2.04 -4.19
C ARG A 73 5.39 -3.51 -4.08
N LEU A 74 4.86 -3.94 -2.95
CA LEU A 74 4.35 -5.30 -2.74
C LEU A 74 3.21 -5.60 -3.71
N ALA A 75 2.21 -4.73 -3.79
CA ALA A 75 1.10 -4.89 -4.73
C ALA A 75 1.56 -4.88 -6.19
N ALA A 76 2.49 -4.00 -6.56
CA ALA A 76 3.08 -3.97 -7.89
C ALA A 76 3.84 -5.27 -8.22
N ALA A 77 4.67 -5.76 -7.29
CA ALA A 77 5.39 -7.02 -7.45
C ALA A 77 4.43 -8.22 -7.58
N CYS A 78 3.33 -8.27 -6.82
CA CYS A 78 2.30 -9.31 -6.99
C CYS A 78 1.69 -9.29 -8.41
N ALA A 79 1.42 -8.09 -8.95
CA ALA A 79 0.90 -7.93 -10.31
C ALA A 79 1.92 -8.34 -11.38
N ASP A 80 3.19 -7.94 -11.21
CA ASP A 80 4.24 -8.17 -12.20
C ASP A 80 4.75 -9.63 -12.21
N GLU A 81 4.84 -10.27 -11.04
CA GLU A 81 5.19 -11.69 -10.93
C GLU A 81 4.00 -12.64 -11.16
N GLY A 82 2.77 -12.12 -11.18
CA GLY A 82 1.56 -12.92 -11.42
C GLY A 82 1.24 -13.92 -10.31
N ARG A 83 1.53 -13.56 -9.05
CA ARG A 83 1.31 -14.43 -7.88
C ARG A 83 1.03 -13.61 -6.62
N MET A 84 0.54 -14.29 -5.58
CA MET A 84 0.19 -13.66 -4.29
C MET A 84 -0.85 -12.54 -4.42
N PHE A 85 -1.84 -12.69 -5.32
CA PHE A 85 -2.83 -11.66 -5.62
C PHE A 85 -3.59 -11.16 -4.38
N ASN A 86 -4.02 -12.05 -3.47
CA ASN A 86 -4.68 -11.63 -2.23
C ASN A 86 -3.81 -10.67 -1.40
N VAL A 87 -2.50 -10.91 -1.30
CA VAL A 87 -1.58 -10.03 -0.60
C VAL A 87 -1.49 -8.66 -1.29
N GLY A 88 -1.47 -8.63 -2.63
CA GLY A 88 -1.50 -7.38 -3.39
C GLY A 88 -2.80 -6.60 -3.24
N ILE A 89 -3.94 -7.29 -3.21
CA ILE A 89 -5.27 -6.71 -2.99
C ILE A 89 -5.37 -6.12 -1.58
N ASP A 90 -4.90 -6.84 -0.56
CA ASP A 90 -4.88 -6.38 0.83
C ASP A 90 -3.97 -5.16 1.00
N ALA A 91 -2.79 -5.17 0.37
CA ALA A 91 -1.87 -4.03 0.39
C ALA A 91 -2.51 -2.77 -0.23
N CYS A 92 -3.19 -2.90 -1.38
CA CYS A 92 -3.92 -1.77 -1.97
C CYS A 92 -5.09 -1.32 -1.09
N THR A 93 -5.81 -2.25 -0.47
CA THR A 93 -6.96 -1.93 0.39
C THR A 93 -6.52 -1.13 1.62
N ARG A 94 -5.36 -1.44 2.20
CA ARG A 94 -4.78 -0.67 3.31
C ARG A 94 -4.36 0.74 2.89
N LEU A 95 -3.73 0.87 1.71
CA LEU A 95 -3.37 2.18 1.16
C LEU A 95 -4.60 3.08 0.94
N LEU A 96 -5.68 2.52 0.38
CA LEU A 96 -6.92 3.26 0.11
C LEU A 96 -7.76 3.54 1.36
N ALA A 97 -7.51 2.86 2.47
CA ALA A 97 -8.15 3.19 3.74
C ALA A 97 -7.60 4.49 4.35
N GLU A 98 -6.35 4.85 4.03
CA GLU A 98 -5.70 6.08 4.49
C GLU A 98 -5.91 7.23 3.50
N GLU A 99 -5.76 6.96 2.20
CA GLU A 99 -5.82 7.96 1.12
C GLU A 99 -6.78 7.45 0.02
N PRO A 100 -8.11 7.59 0.20
CA PRO A 100 -9.13 7.04 -0.71
C PRO A 100 -9.07 7.61 -2.13
N GLU A 101 -8.59 8.83 -2.30
CA GLU A 101 -8.52 9.55 -3.58
C GLU A 101 -7.34 9.15 -4.47
N ARG A 102 -6.50 8.20 -4.03
CA ARG A 102 -5.31 7.77 -4.78
C ARG A 102 -5.64 6.91 -5.98
N GLU A 103 -5.87 7.58 -7.09
CA GLU A 103 -6.17 6.93 -8.36
C GLU A 103 -5.14 5.87 -8.79
N GLU A 104 -3.84 6.11 -8.58
CA GLU A 104 -2.82 5.14 -8.97
C GLU A 104 -2.89 3.83 -8.16
N VAL A 105 -3.37 3.89 -6.92
CA VAL A 105 -3.57 2.70 -6.07
C VAL A 105 -4.86 1.98 -6.47
N HIS A 106 -5.93 2.71 -6.80
CA HIS A 106 -7.13 2.12 -7.41
C HIS A 106 -6.79 1.36 -8.70
N ARG A 107 -6.05 2.00 -9.60
CA ARG A 107 -5.63 1.41 -10.88
C ARG A 107 -4.74 0.18 -10.67
N LEU A 108 -3.85 0.20 -9.68
CA LEU A 108 -3.06 -0.98 -9.32
C LEU A 108 -3.97 -2.11 -8.81
N LYS A 109 -4.89 -1.84 -7.90
CA LYS A 109 -5.85 -2.83 -7.38
C LYS A 109 -6.72 -3.43 -8.48
N MET A 110 -7.21 -2.61 -9.42
CA MET A 110 -7.92 -3.08 -10.63
C MET A 110 -7.08 -4.08 -11.41
N ARG A 111 -5.79 -3.78 -11.64
CA ARG A 111 -4.87 -4.67 -12.36
C ARG A 111 -4.65 -5.99 -11.60
N VAL A 112 -4.43 -5.95 -10.28
CA VAL A 112 -4.23 -7.16 -9.46
C VAL A 112 -5.49 -8.04 -9.51
N LEU A 113 -6.68 -7.46 -9.33
CA LEU A 113 -7.96 -8.17 -9.38
C LEU A 113 -8.19 -8.80 -10.76
N ALA A 114 -7.91 -8.08 -11.85
CA ALA A 114 -8.06 -8.60 -13.20
C ALA A 114 -7.12 -9.79 -13.48
N LEU A 115 -5.85 -9.72 -13.06
CA LEU A 115 -4.86 -10.79 -13.22
C LEU A 115 -5.20 -12.05 -12.40
N ASP A 116 -5.88 -11.87 -11.26
CA ASP A 116 -6.41 -12.96 -10.44
C ASP A 116 -7.71 -13.57 -11.01
N GLY A 117 -8.23 -13.02 -12.12
CA GLY A 117 -9.47 -13.46 -12.75
C GLY A 117 -10.74 -12.89 -12.10
N GLN A 118 -10.61 -11.96 -11.16
CA GLN A 118 -11.73 -11.30 -10.48
C GLN A 118 -12.24 -10.09 -11.27
N ARG A 119 -12.60 -10.29 -12.54
CA ARG A 119 -12.98 -9.22 -13.48
C ARG A 119 -14.11 -8.33 -12.94
N ALA A 120 -15.16 -8.90 -12.38
CA ALA A 120 -16.27 -8.12 -11.83
C ALA A 120 -15.84 -7.21 -10.66
N ALA A 121 -14.95 -7.70 -9.79
CA ALA A 121 -14.40 -6.91 -8.69
C ALA A 121 -13.49 -5.79 -9.22
N ALA A 122 -12.70 -6.05 -10.27
CA ALA A 122 -11.86 -5.05 -10.91
C ALA A 122 -12.68 -3.91 -11.53
N LEU A 123 -13.81 -4.22 -12.19
CA LEU A 123 -14.73 -3.20 -12.71
C LEU A 123 -15.39 -2.40 -11.57
N LYS A 124 -15.81 -3.06 -10.49
CA LYS A 124 -16.34 -2.36 -9.31
C LYS A 124 -15.30 -1.42 -8.68
N GLN A 125 -14.02 -1.79 -8.67
CA GLN A 125 -12.95 -0.94 -8.14
C GLN A 125 -12.78 0.38 -8.92
N TYR A 126 -13.10 0.38 -10.21
CA TYR A 126 -13.16 1.61 -11.01
C TYR A 126 -14.28 2.53 -10.54
N ASP A 127 -15.48 1.99 -10.26
CA ASP A 127 -16.59 2.79 -9.75
C ASP A 127 -16.27 3.40 -8.38
N GLU A 128 -15.59 2.64 -7.51
CA GLU A 128 -15.07 3.12 -6.23
C GLU A 128 -14.03 4.24 -6.45
N CYS A 129 -13.15 4.11 -7.44
CA CYS A 129 -12.19 5.16 -7.81
C CYS A 129 -12.87 6.44 -8.27
N ALA A 130 -13.85 6.32 -9.16
CA ALA A 130 -14.59 7.46 -9.70
C ALA A 130 -15.35 8.20 -8.59
N SER A 131 -15.92 7.45 -7.63
CA SER A 131 -16.63 8.02 -6.49
C SER A 131 -15.65 8.77 -5.56
N ALA A 132 -14.54 8.14 -5.17
CA ALA A 132 -13.56 8.76 -4.29
C ALA A 132 -12.93 10.03 -4.89
N LEU A 133 -12.57 10.01 -6.18
CA LEU A 133 -12.03 11.19 -6.87
C LEU A 133 -13.05 12.33 -6.97
N MET A 134 -14.31 12.00 -7.20
CA MET A 134 -15.36 13.01 -7.27
C MET A 134 -15.64 13.62 -5.89
N ASP A 135 -15.71 12.81 -4.85
CA ASP A 135 -16.04 13.25 -3.49
C ASP A 135 -14.91 14.08 -2.86
N GLU A 136 -13.65 13.66 -3.02
CA GLU A 136 -12.51 14.31 -2.37
C GLU A 136 -11.90 15.45 -3.22
N LEU A 137 -11.89 15.30 -4.55
CA LEU A 137 -11.17 16.20 -5.45
C LEU A 137 -12.05 16.88 -6.51
N GLY A 138 -13.30 16.42 -6.71
CA GLY A 138 -14.21 16.96 -7.71
C GLY A 138 -13.76 16.72 -9.16
N VAL A 139 -12.96 15.67 -9.40
CA VAL A 139 -12.42 15.34 -10.73
C VAL A 139 -12.83 13.92 -11.16
N PRO A 140 -12.98 13.68 -12.48
CA PRO A 140 -13.18 12.32 -12.99
C PRO A 140 -11.87 11.51 -13.04
N PRO A 141 -11.94 10.18 -13.20
CA PRO A 141 -10.76 9.35 -13.46
C PRO A 141 -9.99 9.81 -14.72
N SER A 142 -8.67 9.68 -14.63
CA SER A 142 -7.71 9.92 -15.71
C SER A 142 -7.91 8.99 -16.92
N ALA A 143 -7.33 9.39 -18.06
CA ALA A 143 -7.36 8.60 -19.29
C ALA A 143 -6.71 7.23 -19.11
N GLU A 144 -5.64 7.14 -18.31
CA GLU A 144 -4.93 5.90 -18.00
C GLU A 144 -5.81 4.90 -17.26
N THR A 145 -6.64 5.39 -16.34
CA THR A 145 -7.58 4.56 -15.57
C THR A 145 -8.76 4.12 -16.41
N ASN A 146 -9.32 5.02 -17.24
CA ASN A 146 -10.35 4.68 -18.22
C ASN A 146 -9.87 3.62 -19.21
N ALA A 147 -8.64 3.75 -19.71
CA ALA A 147 -8.06 2.77 -20.62
C ALA A 147 -7.88 1.39 -19.96
N LEU A 148 -7.53 1.33 -18.67
CA LEU A 148 -7.48 0.06 -17.96
C LEU A 148 -8.87 -0.55 -17.79
N TYR A 149 -9.88 0.26 -17.45
CA TYR A 149 -11.27 -0.17 -17.36
C TYR A 149 -11.74 -0.79 -18.68
N ASP A 150 -11.52 -0.11 -19.80
CA ASP A 150 -11.92 -0.58 -21.13
C ASP A 150 -11.27 -1.92 -21.48
N ARG A 151 -9.98 -2.11 -21.16
CA ARG A 151 -9.27 -3.38 -21.38
C ARG A 151 -9.81 -4.51 -20.52
N ILE A 152 -10.13 -4.24 -19.26
CA ILE A 152 -10.79 -5.22 -18.38
C ILE A 152 -12.19 -5.54 -18.91
N LEU A 153 -12.92 -4.55 -19.41
CA LEU A 153 -14.24 -4.71 -20.01
C LEU A 153 -14.20 -5.44 -21.36
N ALA A 154 -13.09 -5.38 -22.10
CA ALA A 154 -12.88 -6.16 -23.31
C ALA A 154 -12.51 -7.64 -23.01
N GLY A 155 -12.07 -7.94 -21.79
CA GLY A 155 -11.61 -9.28 -21.40
C GLY A 155 -10.15 -9.55 -21.71
N ASP A 156 -9.32 -8.51 -21.87
CA ASP A 156 -7.88 -8.64 -22.17
C ASP A 156 -7.08 -9.44 -21.12
N PHE A 157 -7.66 -9.60 -19.92
CA PHE A 157 -7.05 -10.29 -18.78
C PHE A 157 -7.63 -11.68 -18.53
N ASP A 158 -8.65 -12.08 -19.29
CA ASP A 158 -9.25 -13.40 -19.16
C ASP A 158 -8.20 -14.45 -19.59
N ARG A 159 -7.91 -15.41 -18.72
CA ARG A 159 -6.94 -16.47 -19.02
C ARG A 159 -7.49 -17.32 -20.17
N VAL A 160 -6.75 -17.40 -21.28
CA VAL A 160 -6.97 -18.35 -22.39
C VAL A 160 -6.76 -19.78 -21.89
#